data_AF-A0A9Q3JN31-F1
#
_entry.id   AF-A0A9Q3JN31-F1
#
_cell.length_a   1.000
_cell.length_b   1.000
_cell.length_c   1.000
_cell.angle_alpha   90.00
_cell.angle_beta   90.00
_cell.angle_gamma   90.00
#
_symmetry.space_group_name_H-M   'P 1'
#
loop_
_entity.id
_entity.type
_entity.pdbx_description
1 polymer ?
#
loop_
_entity_poly.entity_id
_entity_poly.type
_entity_poly.pdbx_seq_one_letter_code
_entity_poly.pdbx_strand_id
1 'polypeptide(L)'
;MTHIQIQIGYNRYIKPNSHESSSKIVTSRRLDLPFILYAIKYANSTTCTLKLKNHEKGHDSIENIMENPAFRNLYEKETSQITQILGSLLIPRQIQAQLCIQRESGSPVILQDIYNQFKKIKKDRLQGRIPIDALIETLKEEKVVWSSARDPEGHINSFFFTHPLSIKLLHGFPHVIIIDCTYKTNK
;
A
#
# COMPACT_ATOMS: atom_id res chain seq x y z
N MET A 1 6.16 -19.32 44.74
CA MET A 1 6.23 -18.65 43.42
C MET A 1 7.04 -19.53 42.49
N THR A 2 6.39 -20.26 41.60
CA THR A 2 7.05 -21.16 40.65
C THR A 2 7.51 -20.35 39.44
N HIS A 3 8.82 -20.22 39.25
CA HIS A 3 9.38 -19.57 38.06
C HIS A 3 9.53 -20.64 36.99
N ILE A 4 8.64 -20.62 35.98
CA ILE A 4 8.76 -21.48 34.81
C ILE A 4 9.50 -20.67 33.75
N GLN A 5 10.73 -21.08 33.46
CA GLN A 5 11.52 -20.52 32.39
C GLN A 5 11.12 -21.24 31.10
N ILE A 6 10.33 -20.59 30.25
CA ILE A 6 9.90 -21.17 28.97
C ILE A 6 10.82 -20.63 27.88
N GLN A 7 11.71 -21.47 27.37
CA GLN A 7 12.46 -21.18 26.14
C GLN A 7 11.60 -21.61 24.96
N ILE A 8 10.99 -20.64 24.28
CA ILE A 8 10.07 -20.95 23.19
C ILE A 8 10.84 -20.91 21.87
N GLY A 9 11.10 -22.10 21.30
CA GLY A 9 11.31 -22.25 19.87
C GLY A 9 9.95 -22.28 19.17
N TYR A 10 9.71 -21.41 18.19
CA TYR A 10 8.38 -21.27 17.59
C TYR A 10 8.24 -21.95 16.23
N ASN A 11 7.15 -22.72 16.11
CA ASN A 11 6.66 -23.45 14.95
C ASN A 11 6.10 -22.52 13.84
N ARG A 12 6.21 -22.97 12.58
CA ARG A 12 5.52 -22.41 11.41
C ARG A 12 4.00 -22.51 11.58
N TYR A 13 3.27 -21.41 11.35
CA TYR A 13 1.81 -21.42 11.37
C TYR A 13 1.24 -21.80 9.99
N ILE A 14 0.17 -22.61 10.03
CA ILE A 14 -0.56 -23.20 8.90
C ILE A 14 -1.66 -22.23 8.43
N LYS A 15 -1.90 -22.19 7.12
CA LYS A 15 -2.87 -21.31 6.43
C LYS A 15 -4.32 -21.80 6.68
N PRO A 16 -5.28 -20.94 7.06
CA PRO A 16 -6.70 -21.28 6.98
C PRO A 16 -7.22 -21.10 5.55
N ASN A 17 -8.10 -22.00 5.13
CA ASN A 17 -8.77 -21.99 3.83
C ASN A 17 -9.89 -20.93 3.77
N SER A 18 -10.26 -20.65 2.52
CA SER A 18 -11.11 -19.61 1.95
C SER A 18 -12.51 -19.40 2.54
N HIS A 19 -12.95 -18.15 2.41
CA HIS A 19 -14.27 -17.54 2.66
C HIS A 19 -14.48 -16.97 4.06
N GLU A 20 -14.12 -15.70 4.26
CA GLU A 20 -14.93 -14.68 4.97
C GLU A 20 -14.10 -13.43 5.32
N SER A 21 -14.61 -12.26 4.91
CA SER A 21 -14.20 -10.90 5.29
C SER A 21 -12.71 -10.53 5.12
N SER A 22 -12.43 -9.33 4.62
CA SER A 22 -11.05 -8.81 4.51
C SER A 22 -10.46 -8.56 5.90
N SER A 23 -10.04 -9.64 6.57
CA SER A 23 -9.20 -9.58 7.75
C SER A 23 -7.89 -8.95 7.32
N LYS A 24 -7.53 -7.81 7.92
CA LYS A 24 -6.19 -7.20 7.74
C LYS A 24 -5.17 -8.31 7.98
N ILE A 25 -4.44 -8.72 6.94
CA ILE A 25 -3.31 -9.62 7.09
C ILE A 25 -2.26 -8.82 7.86
N VAL A 26 -2.16 -9.07 9.16
CA VAL A 26 -1.14 -8.44 10.00
C VAL A 26 0.15 -9.19 9.74
N THR A 27 1.03 -8.60 8.95
CA THR A 27 2.38 -9.10 8.75
C THR A 27 3.28 -8.57 9.87
N SER A 28 3.91 -9.45 10.63
CA SER A 28 4.94 -9.09 11.60
C SER A 28 6.33 -9.14 10.93
N ARG A 29 7.17 -8.13 11.16
CA ARG A 29 8.59 -8.18 10.77
C ARG A 29 9.41 -8.73 11.93
N ARG A 30 10.25 -9.73 11.67
CA ARG A 30 11.28 -10.18 12.62
C ARG A 30 12.31 -9.08 12.77
N LEU A 31 12.49 -8.56 13.98
CA LEU A 31 13.48 -7.52 14.29
C LEU A 31 14.82 -8.10 14.75
N ASP A 32 14.91 -9.42 14.95
CA ASP A 32 16.11 -10.11 15.46
C ASP A 32 16.69 -9.52 16.74
N LEU A 33 15.83 -8.88 17.53
CA LEU A 33 16.19 -8.31 18.81
C LEU A 33 15.96 -9.35 19.91
N PRO A 34 17.00 -9.74 20.68
CA PRO A 34 16.83 -10.62 21.82
C PRO A 34 16.01 -9.89 22.90
N PHE A 35 14.94 -10.53 23.36
CA PHE A 35 14.12 -10.05 24.47
C PHE A 35 13.83 -11.19 25.44
N ILE A 36 13.59 -10.85 26.70
CA ILE A 36 13.23 -11.82 27.73
C ILE A 36 11.75 -11.64 28.07
N LEU A 37 10.96 -12.68 27.87
CA LEU A 37 9.55 -12.73 28.27
C LEU A 37 9.41 -13.66 29.47
N TYR A 38 8.73 -13.22 30.53
CA TYR A 38 8.41 -14.08 31.66
C TYR A 38 6.91 -14.05 31.96
N ALA A 39 6.38 -15.23 32.26
CA ALA A 39 4.98 -15.45 32.53
C ALA A 39 4.77 -15.53 34.05
N ILE A 40 3.90 -14.69 34.60
CA ILE A 40 3.51 -14.74 36.00
C ILE A 40 2.13 -15.39 36.06
N LYS A 41 2.02 -16.53 36.75
CA LYS A 41 0.74 -17.17 37.07
C LYS A 41 0.48 -17.01 38.56
N TYR A 42 -0.63 -16.36 38.92
CA TYR A 42 -1.02 -16.23 40.32
C TYR A 42 -1.76 -17.49 40.75
N ALA A 43 -1.51 -17.95 41.98
CA ALA A 43 -2.01 -19.24 42.48
C ALA A 43 -3.54 -19.37 42.46
N ASN A 44 -4.25 -18.23 42.48
CA ASN A 44 -5.72 -18.18 42.54
C ASN A 44 -6.36 -17.56 41.29
N SER A 45 -5.58 -17.27 40.23
CA SER A 45 -6.11 -16.71 38.99
C SER A 45 -5.98 -17.70 37.82
N THR A 46 -7.05 -17.79 37.03
CA THR A 46 -7.01 -18.45 35.70
C THR A 46 -6.24 -17.62 34.66
N THR A 47 -5.90 -16.37 35.00
CA THR A 47 -5.15 -15.46 34.14
C THR A 47 -3.64 -15.56 34.39
N CYS A 48 -2.88 -15.50 33.30
CA CYS A 48 -1.42 -15.41 33.33
C CYS A 48 -1.01 -14.08 32.71
N THR A 49 -0.11 -13.35 33.37
CA THR A 49 0.40 -12.07 32.87
C THR A 49 1.76 -12.27 32.24
N LEU A 50 1.90 -11.88 30.98
CA LEU A 50 3.18 -11.85 30.28
C LEU A 50 3.84 -10.51 30.56
N LYS A 51 5.06 -10.53 31.08
CA LYS A 51 5.89 -9.34 31.26
C LYS A 51 7.13 -9.43 30.38
N LEU A 52 7.42 -8.33 29.70
CA LEU A 52 8.62 -8.14 28.91
C LEU A 52 9.70 -7.54 29.82
N LYS A 53 10.86 -8.18 29.93
CA LYS A 53 12.07 -7.56 30.49
C LYS A 53 12.93 -7.11 29.32
N ASN A 54 13.08 -5.80 29.16
CA ASN A 54 14.04 -5.25 28.21
C ASN A 54 15.46 -5.63 28.66
N HIS A 55 16.29 -6.03 27.69
CA HIS A 55 17.69 -6.33 27.94
C HIS A 55 18.42 -5.01 28.26
N GLU A 56 19.15 -4.95 29.38
CA GLU A 56 19.75 -3.71 29.92
C GLU A 56 20.92 -3.17 29.08
N LYS A 57 21.44 -3.95 28.11
CA LYS A 57 22.34 -3.39 27.11
C LYS A 57 21.52 -2.61 26.10
N GLY A 58 21.64 -1.29 26.15
CA GLY A 58 21.11 -0.39 25.13
C GLY A 58 21.46 -0.94 23.75
N HIS A 59 20.47 -0.92 22.86
CA HIS A 59 20.64 -1.36 21.49
C HIS A 59 21.87 -0.69 20.87
N ASP A 60 22.70 -1.46 20.18
CA ASP A 60 23.67 -0.88 19.26
C ASP A 60 22.91 0.07 18.32
N SER A 61 23.46 1.26 18.12
CA SER A 61 22.89 2.31 17.27
C SER A 61 22.37 1.71 15.97
N ILE A 62 21.12 2.00 15.60
CA ILE A 62 20.52 1.47 14.37
C ILE A 62 21.39 1.87 13.18
N GLU A 63 22.09 0.89 12.60
CA GLU A 63 23.09 1.13 11.55
C GLU A 63 22.46 1.72 10.28
N ASN A 64 21.22 1.32 9.95
CA ASN A 64 20.52 1.79 8.77
C ASN A 64 19.08 2.25 9.06
N ILE A 65 18.93 3.56 9.25
CA ILE A 65 17.63 4.23 9.47
C ILE A 65 16.69 4.04 8.27
N MET A 66 17.22 3.88 7.05
CA MET A 66 16.40 3.68 5.84
C MET A 66 15.70 2.32 5.81
N GLU A 67 16.23 1.31 6.49
CA GLU A 67 15.62 -0.02 6.50
C GLU A 67 14.46 -0.12 7.47
N ASN A 68 14.34 0.80 8.43
CA ASN A 68 13.35 0.72 9.48
C ASN A 68 12.16 1.66 9.21
N PRO A 69 10.95 1.11 8.92
CA PRO A 69 9.76 1.90 8.63
C PRO A 69 9.37 2.87 9.75
N ALA A 70 9.69 2.56 11.01
CA ALA A 70 9.36 3.42 12.15
C ALA A 70 10.03 4.80 12.05
N PHE A 71 11.18 4.87 11.39
CA PHE A 71 11.91 6.11 11.15
C PHE A 71 11.62 6.73 9.79
N ARG A 72 10.69 6.18 9.01
CA ARG A 72 10.35 6.65 7.64
C ARG A 72 8.88 7.05 7.50
N ASN A 73 8.20 7.28 8.62
CA ASN A 73 6.81 7.70 8.61
C ASN A 73 6.65 9.01 7.83
N LEU A 74 5.63 9.08 6.98
CA LEU A 74 5.23 10.31 6.31
C LEU A 74 4.34 11.12 7.26
N TYR A 75 4.66 12.40 7.43
CA TYR A 75 3.87 13.34 8.21
C TYR A 75 2.65 13.80 7.41
N GLU A 76 1.65 14.33 8.10
CA GLU A 76 0.39 14.75 7.48
C GLU A 76 0.61 15.75 6.34
N LYS A 77 1.48 16.75 6.54
CA LYS A 77 1.87 17.73 5.51
C LYS A 77 2.36 17.07 4.23
N GLU A 78 3.18 16.04 4.34
CA GLU A 78 3.77 15.33 3.21
C GLU A 78 2.73 14.46 2.51
N THR A 79 1.86 13.81 3.27
CA THR A 79 0.75 13.03 2.69
C THR A 79 -0.21 13.92 1.91
N SER A 80 -0.46 15.14 2.38
CA SER A 80 -1.27 16.15 1.68
C SER A 80 -0.59 16.63 0.40
N GLN A 81 0.71 16.93 0.45
CA GLN A 81 1.49 17.28 -0.75
C GLN A 81 1.48 16.16 -1.78
N ILE A 82 1.72 14.92 -1.36
CA ILE A 82 1.66 13.75 -2.23
C ILE A 82 0.27 13.64 -2.89
N THR A 83 -0.80 13.87 -2.13
CA THR A 83 -2.18 13.79 -2.63
C THR A 83 -2.47 14.86 -3.69
N GLN A 84 -1.98 16.09 -3.49
CA GLN A 84 -2.07 17.17 -4.47
C GLN A 84 -1.27 16.83 -5.74
N ILE A 85 -0.04 16.35 -5.57
CA ILE A 85 0.86 16.01 -6.67
C ILE A 85 0.37 14.80 -7.48
N LEU A 86 -0.35 13.86 -6.85
CA LEU A 86 -0.95 12.73 -7.56
C LEU A 86 -1.94 13.18 -8.65
N GLY A 87 -2.43 14.44 -8.58
CA GLY A 87 -3.21 15.08 -9.64
C GLY A 87 -2.39 15.73 -10.76
N SER A 88 -1.07 15.96 -10.59
CA SER A 88 -0.24 16.79 -11.48
C SER A 88 0.77 16.03 -12.35
N LEU A 89 0.54 14.73 -12.64
CA LEU A 89 1.38 13.90 -13.54
C LEU A 89 2.88 13.79 -13.16
N LEU A 90 3.28 14.19 -11.96
CA LEU A 90 4.68 14.07 -11.52
C LEU A 90 5.06 12.62 -11.24
N ILE A 91 6.31 12.27 -11.57
CA ILE A 91 6.86 10.92 -11.41
C ILE A 91 7.31 10.73 -9.95
N PRO A 92 7.09 9.55 -9.32
CA PRO A 92 7.44 9.29 -7.92
C PRO A 92 8.86 9.70 -7.50
N ARG A 93 9.83 9.64 -8.41
CA ARG A 93 11.22 10.06 -8.15
C ARG A 93 11.37 11.56 -7.90
N GLN A 94 10.60 12.39 -8.60
CA GLN A 94 10.60 13.83 -8.40
C GLN A 94 9.98 14.18 -7.04
N ILE A 95 8.90 13.47 -6.68
CA ILE A 95 8.24 13.61 -5.38
C ILE A 95 9.21 13.27 -4.24
N GLN A 96 9.97 12.18 -4.37
CA GLN A 96 10.98 11.81 -3.39
C GLN A 96 12.02 12.90 -3.19
N ALA A 97 12.59 13.41 -4.28
CA ALA A 97 13.61 14.45 -4.23
C ALA A 97 13.07 15.71 -3.52
N GLN A 98 11.84 16.11 -3.85
CA GLN A 98 11.19 17.26 -3.21
C GLN A 98 10.97 17.04 -1.72
N LEU A 99 10.47 15.87 -1.31
CA LEU A 99 10.26 15.55 0.11
C LEU A 99 11.57 15.51 0.89
N CYS A 100 12.64 14.95 0.30
CA CYS A 100 13.96 14.93 0.92
C CYS A 100 14.53 16.33 1.15
N ILE A 101 14.29 17.29 0.26
CA ILE A 101 14.76 18.67 0.40
C ILE A 101 13.95 19.44 1.46
N GLN A 102 12.65 19.17 1.56
CA GLN A 102 11.74 19.92 2.43
C GLN A 102 11.69 19.44 3.89
N ARG A 103 12.24 18.26 4.19
CA ARG A 103 12.22 17.70 5.55
C ARG A 103 13.27 18.35 6.44
N GLU A 104 12.81 18.94 7.54
CA GLU A 104 13.68 19.42 8.62
C GLU A 104 14.17 18.28 9.54
N SER A 105 13.44 17.16 9.61
CA SER A 105 13.68 16.08 10.58
C SER A 105 14.86 15.16 10.26
N GLY A 106 15.48 15.29 9.09
CA GLY A 106 16.57 14.41 8.63
C GLY A 106 16.17 12.95 8.37
N SER A 107 14.89 12.60 8.55
CA SER A 107 14.39 11.24 8.34
C SER A 107 14.34 10.89 6.84
N PRO A 108 14.89 9.74 6.43
CA PRO A 108 14.95 9.36 5.02
C PRO A 108 13.57 8.99 4.46
N VAL A 109 13.31 9.36 3.21
CA VAL A 109 12.16 8.88 2.42
C VAL A 109 12.67 8.05 1.27
N ILE A 110 12.15 6.83 1.11
CA ILE A 110 12.47 5.99 -0.06
C ILE A 110 11.29 5.92 -1.02
N LEU A 111 11.57 5.57 -2.28
CA LEU A 111 10.54 5.43 -3.32
C LEU A 111 9.39 4.50 -2.91
N GLN A 112 9.68 3.44 -2.15
CA GLN A 112 8.68 2.50 -1.70
C GLN A 112 7.62 3.16 -0.81
N ASP A 113 7.98 4.15 0.01
CA ASP A 113 7.03 4.86 0.87
C ASP A 113 6.04 5.68 0.03
N ILE A 114 6.54 6.29 -1.04
CA ILE A 114 5.71 7.04 -2.00
C ILE A 114 4.76 6.10 -2.72
N TYR A 115 5.23 4.94 -3.21
CA TYR A 115 4.36 3.94 -3.83
C TYR A 115 3.31 3.39 -2.87
N ASN A 116 3.67 3.14 -1.61
CA ASN A 116 2.73 2.71 -0.58
C ASN A 116 1.67 3.79 -0.32
N GLN A 117 2.08 5.06 -0.25
CA GLN A 117 1.17 6.17 -0.07
C GLN A 117 0.25 6.37 -1.28
N PHE A 118 0.76 6.21 -2.50
CA PHE A 118 -0.04 6.22 -3.72
C PHE A 118 -1.10 5.11 -3.69
N LYS A 119 -0.71 3.90 -3.27
CA LYS A 119 -1.64 2.77 -3.13
C LYS A 119 -2.72 3.07 -2.11
N LYS A 120 -2.36 3.70 -0.98
CA LYS A 120 -3.32 4.14 0.05
C LYS A 120 -4.31 5.16 -0.51
N ILE A 121 -3.82 6.23 -1.15
CA ILE A 121 -4.65 7.26 -1.77
C ILE A 121 -5.60 6.67 -2.81
N LYS A 122 -5.11 5.79 -3.70
CA LYS A 122 -5.95 5.11 -4.70
C LYS A 122 -7.02 4.25 -4.05
N LYS A 123 -6.67 3.50 -3.00
CA LYS A 123 -7.62 2.68 -2.25
C LYS A 123 -8.70 3.54 -1.59
N ASP A 124 -8.31 4.65 -0.98
CA ASP A 124 -9.22 5.58 -0.31
C ASP A 124 -10.17 6.24 -1.33
N ARG A 125 -9.66 6.63 -2.51
CA ARG A 125 -10.48 7.16 -3.62
C ARG A 125 -11.51 6.15 -4.13
N LEU A 126 -11.15 4.87 -4.19
CA LEU A 126 -12.05 3.82 -4.63
C LEU A 126 -13.12 3.50 -3.58
N GLN A 127 -12.91 3.83 -2.30
CA GLN A 127 -13.84 3.53 -1.21
C GLN A 127 -14.26 2.05 -1.15
N GLY A 128 -13.36 1.15 -1.54
CA GLY A 128 -13.63 -0.30 -1.60
C GLY A 128 -14.31 -0.79 -2.89
N ARG A 129 -14.66 0.10 -3.82
CA ARG A 129 -15.15 -0.28 -5.16
C ARG A 129 -14.05 -0.94 -5.99
N ILE A 130 -14.46 -1.81 -6.90
CA ILE A 130 -13.57 -2.41 -7.90
C ILE A 130 -13.16 -1.30 -8.89
N PRO A 131 -11.87 -1.18 -9.27
CA PRO A 131 -11.40 -0.08 -10.12
C PRO A 131 -12.17 0.10 -11.43
N ILE A 132 -12.56 -1.00 -12.08
CA ILE A 132 -13.31 -0.92 -13.33
C ILE A 132 -14.74 -0.42 -13.12
N ASP A 133 -15.40 -0.81 -12.03
CA ASP A 133 -16.76 -0.37 -11.75
C ASP A 133 -16.78 1.13 -11.47
N ALA A 134 -15.80 1.61 -10.68
CA ALA A 134 -15.62 3.03 -10.45
C ALA A 134 -15.34 3.81 -11.76
N LEU A 135 -14.54 3.25 -12.67
CA LEU A 135 -14.30 3.85 -13.98
C LEU A 135 -15.59 3.93 -14.81
N ILE A 136 -16.37 2.84 -14.87
CA ILE A 136 -17.63 2.79 -15.62
C ILE A 136 -18.65 3.79 -15.07
N GLU A 137 -18.74 3.93 -13.75
CA GLU A 137 -19.57 4.95 -13.10
C GLU A 137 -19.17 6.37 -13.53
N THR A 138 -17.88 6.70 -13.46
CA THR A 138 -17.38 8.01 -13.92
C THR A 138 -17.69 8.25 -15.41
N LEU A 139 -17.54 7.25 -16.27
CA LEU A 139 -17.84 7.40 -17.70
C LEU A 139 -19.34 7.64 -17.95
N LYS A 140 -20.22 7.02 -17.15
CA LYS A 140 -21.67 7.28 -17.20
C LYS A 140 -22.00 8.70 -16.76
N GLU A 141 -21.42 9.17 -15.67
CA GLU A 141 -21.59 10.53 -15.14
C GLU A 141 -21.18 11.58 -16.18
N GLU A 142 -20.02 11.38 -16.80
CA GLU A 142 -19.46 12.27 -17.83
C GLU A 142 -20.08 12.07 -19.23
N LYS A 143 -21.09 11.19 -19.37
CA LYS A 143 -21.75 10.86 -20.65
C LYS A 143 -20.77 10.45 -21.76
N VAL A 144 -19.67 9.82 -21.37
CA VAL A 144 -18.66 9.27 -22.28
C VAL A 144 -19.17 7.94 -22.82
N VAL A 145 -19.03 7.71 -24.13
CA VAL A 145 -19.41 6.44 -24.75
C VAL A 145 -18.33 5.42 -24.43
N TRP A 146 -18.73 4.23 -23.99
CA TRP A 146 -17.78 3.16 -23.68
C TRP A 146 -18.33 1.79 -24.08
N SER A 147 -17.42 0.83 -24.28
CA SER A 147 -17.70 -0.56 -24.60
C SER A 147 -16.63 -1.46 -23.97
N SER A 148 -17.01 -2.66 -23.57
CA SER A 148 -16.10 -3.64 -22.99
C SER A 148 -16.42 -5.04 -23.47
N ALA A 149 -15.40 -5.83 -23.82
CA ALA A 149 -15.56 -7.27 -24.06
C ALA A 149 -15.11 -8.05 -22.82
N ARG A 150 -15.88 -9.09 -22.47
CA ARG A 150 -15.57 -9.99 -21.35
C ARG A 150 -15.37 -11.42 -21.85
N ASP A 151 -14.50 -12.16 -21.19
CA ASP A 151 -14.36 -13.61 -21.37
C ASP A 151 -15.55 -14.35 -20.71
N PRO A 152 -15.71 -15.67 -20.95
CA PRO A 152 -16.74 -16.49 -20.31
C PRO A 152 -16.66 -16.47 -18.77
N GLU A 153 -15.47 -16.28 -18.22
CA GLU A 153 -15.20 -16.19 -16.77
C GLU A 153 -15.56 -14.81 -16.18
N GLY A 154 -15.89 -13.82 -17.01
CA GLY A 154 -16.31 -12.48 -16.63
C GLY A 154 -15.19 -11.45 -16.50
N HIS A 155 -13.94 -11.79 -16.83
CA HIS A 155 -12.82 -10.84 -16.89
C HIS A 155 -12.91 -9.95 -18.13
N ILE A 156 -12.43 -8.72 -18.01
CA ILE A 156 -12.42 -7.76 -19.11
C ILE A 156 -11.18 -7.97 -19.97
N ASN A 157 -11.39 -8.34 -21.23
CA ASN A 157 -10.33 -8.54 -22.22
C ASN A 157 -10.02 -7.27 -23.01
N SER A 158 -11.03 -6.43 -23.23
CA SER A 158 -10.86 -5.15 -23.91
C SER A 158 -11.83 -4.12 -23.35
N PHE A 159 -11.38 -2.88 -23.29
CA PHE A 159 -12.14 -1.74 -22.80
C PHE A 159 -11.85 -0.53 -23.68
N PHE A 160 -12.89 0.07 -24.24
CA PHE A 160 -12.81 1.25 -25.08
C PHE A 160 -13.73 2.32 -24.54
N PHE A 161 -13.28 3.57 -24.57
CA PHE A 161 -14.11 4.73 -24.26
C PHE A 161 -13.71 5.90 -25.14
N THR A 162 -14.68 6.74 -25.48
CA THR A 162 -14.46 7.90 -26.35
C THR A 162 -15.47 8.99 -26.04
N HIS A 163 -15.02 10.24 -26.09
CA HIS A 163 -15.88 11.38 -25.86
C HIS A 163 -16.84 11.55 -27.07
N PRO A 164 -18.14 11.86 -26.86
CA PRO A 164 -19.10 11.99 -27.97
C PRO A 164 -18.66 12.98 -29.05
N LEU A 165 -17.94 14.05 -28.68
CA LEU A 165 -17.38 15.00 -29.64
C LEU A 165 -16.33 14.34 -30.54
N SER A 166 -15.50 13.45 -30.01
CA SER A 166 -14.49 12.72 -30.78
C SER A 166 -15.14 11.83 -31.84
N ILE A 167 -16.29 11.22 -31.53
CA ILE A 167 -17.08 10.46 -32.52
C ILE A 167 -17.57 11.37 -33.63
N LYS A 168 -18.13 12.55 -33.29
CA LYS A 168 -18.58 13.53 -34.30
C LYS A 168 -17.45 14.02 -35.19
N LEU A 169 -16.29 14.31 -34.59
CA LEU A 169 -15.10 14.71 -35.33
C LEU A 169 -14.62 13.60 -36.27
N LEU A 170 -14.63 12.35 -35.81
CA LEU A 170 -14.26 11.19 -36.63
C LEU A 170 -15.18 11.03 -37.86
N HIS A 171 -16.48 11.30 -37.71
CA HIS A 171 -17.42 11.29 -38.84
C HIS A 171 -17.19 12.45 -39.83
N GLY A 172 -16.78 13.63 -39.35
CA GLY A 172 -16.51 14.80 -40.20
C GLY A 172 -15.13 14.80 -40.86
N PHE A 173 -14.15 14.14 -40.22
CA PHE A 173 -12.76 14.08 -40.65
C PHE A 173 -12.31 12.61 -40.62
N PRO A 174 -12.49 11.86 -41.72
CA PRO A 174 -12.20 10.42 -41.75
C PRO A 174 -10.70 10.10 -41.69
N HIS A 175 -9.83 11.10 -41.87
CA HIS A 175 -8.39 10.94 -41.76
C HIS A 175 -7.97 11.01 -40.29
N VAL A 176 -7.62 9.86 -39.72
CA VAL A 176 -7.11 9.74 -38.35
C VAL A 176 -5.64 9.38 -38.38
N ILE A 177 -4.83 10.11 -37.62
CA ILE A 177 -3.46 9.71 -37.32
C ILE A 177 -3.50 8.86 -36.05
N ILE A 178 -3.17 7.58 -36.18
CA ILE A 178 -2.98 6.70 -35.03
C ILE A 178 -1.51 6.82 -34.61
N ILE A 179 -1.28 7.36 -33.43
CA ILE A 179 0.06 7.39 -32.83
C ILE A 179 0.14 6.19 -31.90
N ASP A 180 0.94 5.20 -32.27
CA ASP A 180 1.20 4.06 -31.40
C ASP A 180 2.14 4.48 -30.26
N CYS A 181 1.55 4.71 -29.08
CA CYS A 181 2.29 4.93 -27.85
C CYS A 181 2.49 3.59 -27.12
N THR A 182 3.11 2.62 -27.79
CA THR A 182 3.50 1.36 -27.15
C THR A 182 4.57 1.64 -26.09
N TYR A 183 4.13 1.75 -24.84
CA TYR A 183 5.04 1.89 -23.70
C TYR A 183 5.80 0.58 -23.51
N LYS A 184 7.10 0.60 -23.83
CA LYS A 184 8.00 -0.53 -23.57
C LYS A 184 8.23 -0.64 -22.06
N THR A 185 7.46 -1.50 -21.39
CA THR A 185 7.71 -1.84 -19.99
C THR A 185 8.99 -2.68 -19.90
N ASN A 186 10.09 -2.09 -19.45
CA ASN A 186 11.26 -2.88 -19.04
C ASN A 186 10.85 -3.73 -17.83
N LYS A 187 10.99 -5.05 -17.97
CA LYS A 187 10.99 -5.99 -16.84
C LYS A 187 12.36 -5.99 -16.19
#